data_AF-A0A1F6GZR5-F1
#
_entry.id   AF-A0A1F6GZR5-F1
#
_cell.length_a   1.000
_cell.length_b   1.000
_cell.length_c   1.000
_cell.angle_alpha   90.00
_cell.angle_beta   90.00
_cell.angle_gamma   90.00
#
_symmetry.space_group_name_H-M   'P 1'
#
loop_
_entity.id
_entity.type
_entity.pdbx_description
1 polymer ?
#
loop_
_entity_poly.entity_id
_entity_poly.type
_entity_poly.pdbx_seq_one_letter_code
_entity_poly.pdbx_strand_id
1 'polypeptide(L)'
;MNLYSQNQGMKKPLLILMVVALLAGCSSIASEDQLPPKPPAFACAEPRLESAFRFHEKSKDFLKAYYTTRKESDLYFSWYASEDSLYMARTIGKCWDKRNKHFHAAQNVFQKNGVLRNLIVQNMRTDSQSAISELFLEDYRKIFVRDIQ
;
A
#
# COMPACT_ATOMS: atom_id res chain seq x y z
N MET A 1 -77.16 -6.30 50.49
CA MET A 1 -75.74 -5.93 50.61
C MET A 1 -74.96 -6.60 49.48
N ASN A 2 -74.30 -5.77 48.66
CA ASN A 2 -73.13 -6.00 47.77
C ASN A 2 -73.28 -7.04 46.63
N LEU A 3 -73.47 -6.60 45.37
CA LEU A 3 -72.53 -6.05 44.36
C LEU A 3 -71.80 -7.17 43.57
N TYR A 4 -72.11 -7.35 42.27
CA TYR A 4 -71.31 -6.92 41.10
C TYR A 4 -69.84 -7.40 41.17
N SER A 5 -69.17 -7.95 40.17
CA SER A 5 -69.34 -8.01 38.71
C SER A 5 -68.25 -8.94 38.18
N GLN A 6 -68.52 -9.63 37.08
CA GLN A 6 -67.48 -10.19 36.21
C GLN A 6 -66.52 -9.09 35.75
N ASN A 7 -65.23 -9.41 35.66
CA ASN A 7 -64.33 -8.76 34.70
C ASN A 7 -63.10 -9.65 34.39
N GLN A 8 -63.34 -10.74 33.65
CA GLN A 8 -62.28 -11.40 32.89
C GLN A 8 -62.21 -10.75 31.51
N GLY A 9 -61.13 -10.02 31.24
CA GLY A 9 -60.85 -9.61 29.87
C GLY A 9 -60.18 -8.26 29.77
N MET A 10 -58.88 -8.17 30.06
CA MET A 10 -58.08 -6.99 29.67
C MET A 10 -56.56 -7.22 29.65
N LYS A 11 -56.08 -8.47 29.52
CA LYS A 11 -54.63 -8.77 29.49
C LYS A 11 -54.11 -9.35 28.17
N LYS A 12 -54.99 -9.76 27.25
CA LYS A 12 -54.62 -10.29 25.92
C LYS A 12 -54.58 -9.26 24.78
N PRO A 13 -55.37 -8.16 24.75
CA PRO A 13 -55.28 -7.22 23.62
C PRO A 13 -54.07 -6.27 23.73
N LEU A 14 -53.50 -6.08 24.93
CA LEU A 14 -52.37 -5.17 25.14
C LEU A 14 -51.04 -5.72 24.55
N LEU A 15 -50.89 -7.05 24.56
CA LEU A 15 -49.66 -7.71 24.11
C LEU A 15 -49.56 -7.77 22.59
N ILE A 16 -50.70 -7.79 21.88
CA ILE A 16 -50.77 -7.74 20.42
C ILE A 16 -50.45 -6.34 19.89
N LEU A 17 -50.89 -5.28 20.59
CA LEU A 17 -50.60 -3.89 20.22
C LEU A 17 -49.09 -3.58 20.27
N MET A 18 -48.35 -4.19 21.21
CA MET A 18 -46.91 -3.96 21.37
C MET A 18 -46.07 -4.64 20.28
N VAL A 19 -46.51 -5.77 19.72
CA VAL A 19 -45.80 -6.47 18.64
C VAL A 19 -46.03 -5.77 17.28
N VAL A 20 -47.19 -5.18 17.05
CA VAL A 20 -47.47 -4.41 15.82
C VAL A 20 -46.69 -3.09 15.79
N ALA A 21 -46.43 -2.47 16.95
CA ALA A 21 -45.63 -1.24 17.04
C ALA A 21 -44.13 -1.45 16.73
N LEU A 22 -43.60 -2.66 16.91
CA LEU A 22 -42.20 -3.00 16.59
C LEU A 22 -41.96 -3.28 15.08
N LEU A 23 -43.02 -3.47 14.29
CA LEU A 23 -42.93 -3.70 12.84
C LEU A 23 -43.25 -2.43 12.01
N ALA A 24 -43.70 -1.35 12.63
CA ALA A 24 -43.99 -0.07 11.97
C ALA A 24 -42.75 0.86 11.87
N GLY A 25 -41.56 0.37 12.20
CA GLY A 25 -40.29 1.11 12.10
C GLY A 25 -39.60 0.92 10.75
N CYS A 26 -40.26 1.28 9.64
CA CYS A 26 -39.64 1.34 8.31
C CYS A 26 -40.33 2.41 7.48
N SER A 27 -39.80 3.64 7.51
CA SER A 27 -39.53 4.46 6.31
C SER A 27 -39.22 5.90 6.70
N SER A 28 -37.94 6.17 6.93
CA SER A 28 -37.36 7.47 6.60
C SER A 28 -36.14 7.18 5.74
N ILE A 29 -36.39 6.86 4.46
CA ILE A 29 -35.35 6.97 3.43
C ILE A 29 -35.07 8.47 3.35
N ALA A 30 -34.03 8.92 4.05
CA ALA A 30 -33.41 10.19 3.73
C ALA A 30 -32.92 10.04 2.29
N SER A 31 -33.53 10.80 1.39
CA SER A 31 -33.17 10.84 -0.02
C SER A 31 -31.68 11.19 -0.17
N GLU A 32 -30.89 10.17 -0.49
CA GLU A 32 -29.48 10.25 -0.82
C GLU A 32 -29.30 10.79 -2.24
N ASP A 33 -29.88 11.96 -2.53
CA ASP A 33 -29.87 12.57 -3.87
C ASP A 33 -29.32 14.01 -3.87
N GLN A 34 -28.73 14.48 -2.76
CA GLN A 34 -28.18 15.84 -2.69
C GLN A 34 -26.79 15.95 -2.06
N LEU A 35 -26.05 14.84 -1.91
CA LEU A 35 -24.62 14.98 -1.66
C LEU A 35 -23.93 15.25 -3.00
N PRO A 36 -23.22 16.38 -3.18
CA PRO A 36 -22.41 16.58 -4.38
C PRO A 36 -21.50 15.35 -4.53
N PRO A 37 -21.29 14.83 -5.77
CA PRO A 37 -20.46 13.66 -5.97
C PRO A 37 -19.14 13.91 -5.25
N LYS A 38 -18.86 13.09 -4.22
CA LYS A 38 -17.60 13.17 -3.48
C LYS A 38 -16.52 13.16 -4.55
N PRO A 39 -15.64 14.19 -4.60
CA PRO A 39 -14.59 14.23 -5.61
C PRO A 39 -13.89 12.87 -5.58
N PRO A 40 -13.63 12.25 -6.76
CA PRO A 40 -13.10 10.89 -6.79
C PRO A 40 -11.88 10.88 -5.89
N ALA A 41 -11.99 10.16 -4.78
CA ALA A 41 -10.93 10.16 -3.81
C ALA A 41 -9.69 9.68 -4.55
N PHE A 42 -8.68 10.54 -4.68
CA PHE A 42 -7.50 10.24 -5.48
C PHE A 42 -6.98 8.85 -5.09
N ALA A 43 -6.94 7.93 -6.05
CA ALA A 43 -6.50 6.57 -5.81
C ALA A 43 -5.08 6.62 -5.23
N CYS A 44 -4.85 5.95 -4.11
CA CYS A 44 -3.58 6.00 -3.39
C CYS A 44 -2.79 4.71 -3.58
N ALA A 45 -3.44 3.56 -3.38
CA ALA A 45 -2.76 2.27 -3.34
C ALA A 45 -2.28 1.82 -4.73
N GLU A 46 -3.14 1.92 -5.74
CA GLU A 46 -2.83 1.44 -7.11
C GLU A 46 -1.66 2.22 -7.75
N PRO A 47 -1.63 3.56 -7.76
CA PRO A 47 -0.52 4.29 -8.39
C PRO A 47 0.83 4.07 -7.70
N ARG A 48 0.82 3.86 -6.37
CA ARG A 48 2.03 3.52 -5.60
C ARG A 48 2.51 2.11 -5.93
N LEU A 49 1.60 1.16 -6.08
CA LEU A 49 1.94 -0.20 -6.48
C LEU A 49 2.54 -0.25 -7.89
N GLU A 50 1.94 0.46 -8.84
CA GLU A 50 2.45 0.56 -10.20
C GLU A 50 3.83 1.24 -10.23
N SER A 51 4.00 2.32 -9.46
CA SER A 51 5.30 2.96 -9.31
C SER A 51 6.35 2.00 -8.71
N ALA A 52 5.97 1.21 -7.71
CA ALA A 52 6.86 0.23 -7.09
C ALA A 52 7.35 -0.80 -8.12
N PHE A 53 6.45 -1.38 -8.93
CA PHE A 53 6.85 -2.30 -9.99
C PHE A 53 7.68 -1.64 -11.09
N ARG A 54 7.33 -0.41 -11.51
CA ARG A 54 8.11 0.33 -12.50
C ARG A 54 9.54 0.58 -12.04
N PHE A 55 9.74 0.96 -10.78
CA PHE A 55 11.08 1.14 -10.22
C PHE A 55 11.83 -0.19 -10.10
N HIS A 56 11.16 -1.30 -9.77
CA HIS A 56 11.76 -2.62 -9.76
C HIS A 56 12.27 -3.02 -11.15
N GLU A 57 11.47 -2.82 -12.20
CA GLU A 57 11.88 -3.10 -13.58
C GLU A 57 13.02 -2.18 -14.02
N LYS A 58 12.96 -0.88 -13.69
CA LYS A 58 14.06 0.05 -13.96
C LYS A 58 15.36 -0.38 -13.29
N SER A 59 15.30 -0.88 -12.05
CA SER A 59 16.45 -1.43 -11.34
C SER A 59 17.05 -2.64 -12.06
N LYS A 60 16.21 -3.55 -12.57
CA LYS A 60 16.66 -4.69 -13.40
C LYS A 60 17.33 -4.24 -14.69
N ASP A 61 16.79 -3.23 -15.35
CA ASP A 61 17.37 -2.69 -16.58
C ASP A 61 18.76 -2.10 -16.35
N PHE A 62 18.95 -1.36 -15.26
CA PHE A 62 20.27 -0.87 -14.87
C PHE A 62 21.24 -2.00 -14.50
N LEU A 63 20.80 -3.02 -13.75
CA LEU A 63 21.66 -4.17 -13.44
C LEU A 63 22.07 -4.92 -14.71
N LYS A 64 21.14 -5.09 -15.66
CA LYS A 64 21.43 -5.66 -16.99
C LYS A 64 22.43 -4.80 -17.77
N ALA A 65 22.27 -3.48 -17.73
CA ALA A 65 23.20 -2.55 -18.36
C ALA A 65 24.60 -2.72 -17.75
N TYR A 66 24.73 -2.78 -16.42
CA TYR A 66 26.00 -3.05 -15.75
C TYR A 66 26.66 -4.34 -16.24
N TYR A 67 25.92 -5.45 -16.35
CA TYR A 67 26.51 -6.71 -16.85
C TYR A 67 27.03 -6.62 -18.28
N THR A 68 26.51 -5.68 -19.08
CA THR A 68 26.93 -5.45 -20.46
C THR A 68 28.08 -4.43 -20.55
N THR A 69 27.99 -3.33 -19.81
CA THR A 69 28.89 -2.16 -19.94
C THR A 69 30.02 -2.15 -18.92
N ARG A 70 29.85 -2.86 -17.80
CA ARG A 70 30.69 -2.83 -16.59
C ARG A 70 30.86 -1.44 -15.97
N LYS A 71 29.95 -0.50 -16.28
CA LYS A 71 29.96 0.84 -15.67
C LYS A 71 29.40 0.78 -14.25
N GLU A 72 30.22 1.12 -13.26
CA GLU A 72 29.80 1.12 -11.85
C GLU A 72 28.58 2.04 -11.61
N SER A 73 28.44 3.15 -12.35
CA SER A 73 27.27 4.03 -12.26
C SER A 73 25.94 3.30 -12.47
N ASP A 74 25.92 2.27 -13.33
CA ASP A 74 24.71 1.47 -13.57
C ASP A 74 24.33 0.64 -12.34
N LEU A 75 25.29 0.16 -11.53
CA LEU A 75 25.00 -0.51 -10.25
C LEU A 75 24.38 0.46 -9.24
N TYR A 76 24.89 1.68 -9.15
CA TYR A 76 24.32 2.70 -8.25
C TYR A 76 22.90 3.06 -8.64
N PHE A 77 22.65 3.31 -9.93
CA PHE A 77 21.29 3.57 -10.41
C PHE A 77 20.36 2.38 -10.19
N SER A 78 20.87 1.15 -10.35
CA SER A 78 20.12 -0.05 -10.02
C SER A 78 19.75 -0.10 -8.54
N TRP A 79 20.69 0.20 -7.65
CA TRP A 79 20.45 0.24 -6.20
C TRP A 79 19.40 1.29 -5.81
N TYR A 80 19.55 2.54 -6.25
CA TYR A 80 18.58 3.61 -5.96
C TYR A 80 17.17 3.27 -6.46
N ALA A 81 17.05 2.75 -7.69
CA ALA A 81 15.75 2.33 -8.21
C ALA A 81 15.13 1.19 -7.39
N SER A 82 15.95 0.28 -6.84
CA SER A 82 15.45 -0.78 -5.95
C SER A 82 14.95 -0.21 -4.61
N GLU A 83 15.62 0.81 -4.06
CA GLU A 83 15.18 1.49 -2.84
C GLU A 83 13.88 2.27 -3.07
N ASP A 84 13.76 2.99 -4.19
CA ASP A 84 12.53 3.68 -4.59
C ASP A 84 11.36 2.70 -4.73
N SER A 85 11.61 1.52 -5.32
CA SER A 85 10.62 0.45 -5.42
C SER A 85 10.12 0.00 -4.04
N LEU A 86 11.04 -0.25 -3.10
CA LEU A 86 10.70 -0.63 -1.73
C LEU A 86 9.97 0.49 -0.98
N TYR A 87 10.42 1.74 -1.15
CA TYR A 87 9.78 2.91 -0.54
C TYR A 87 8.33 3.05 -1.01
N MET A 88 8.08 2.99 -2.33
CA MET A 88 6.73 3.00 -2.88
C MET A 88 5.88 1.85 -2.32
N ALA A 89 6.39 0.62 -2.31
CA ALA A 89 5.67 -0.53 -1.76
C ALA A 89 5.32 -0.38 -0.27
N ARG A 90 6.25 0.11 0.57
CA ARG A 90 6.00 0.38 2.00
C ARG A 90 4.89 1.40 2.21
N THR A 91 4.81 2.41 1.35
CA THR A 91 3.83 3.49 1.48
C THR A 91 2.39 3.06 1.18
N ILE A 92 2.18 1.94 0.48
CA ILE A 92 0.84 1.34 0.24
C ILE A 92 0.13 1.03 1.57
N GLY A 93 0.89 0.65 2.61
CA GLY A 93 0.35 0.38 3.94
C GLY A 93 -0.38 1.59 4.56
N LYS A 94 -0.07 2.81 4.11
CA LYS A 94 -0.69 4.07 4.58
C LYS A 94 -1.88 4.52 3.73
N CYS A 95 -2.19 3.82 2.64
CA CYS A 95 -3.30 4.18 1.77
C CYS A 95 -4.64 3.75 2.35
N TRP A 96 -5.64 4.63 2.22
CA TRP A 96 -7.00 4.42 2.68
C TRP A 96 -7.78 3.43 1.81
N ASP A 97 -7.42 3.32 0.52
CA ASP A 97 -8.04 2.44 -0.49
C ASP A 97 -7.33 1.08 -0.63
N LYS A 98 -6.36 0.78 0.25
CA LYS A 98 -5.65 -0.51 0.20
C LYS A 98 -6.60 -1.68 0.41
N ARG A 99 -6.34 -2.76 -0.31
CA ARG A 99 -7.10 -4.03 -0.26
C ARG A 99 -6.13 -5.20 -0.16
N ASN A 100 -6.62 -6.41 0.11
CA ASN A 100 -5.79 -7.62 0.18
C ASN A 100 -4.93 -7.82 -1.07
N LYS A 101 -5.47 -7.51 -2.27
CA LYS A 101 -4.68 -7.56 -3.53
C LYS A 101 -3.42 -6.69 -3.47
N HIS A 102 -3.51 -5.50 -2.88
CA HIS A 102 -2.39 -4.56 -2.78
C HIS A 102 -1.37 -5.04 -1.74
N PHE A 103 -1.84 -5.64 -0.63
CA PHE A 103 -0.97 -6.23 0.37
C PHE A 103 -0.11 -7.36 -0.22
N HIS A 104 -0.74 -8.32 -0.90
CA HIS A 104 -0.01 -9.43 -1.54
C HIS A 104 0.91 -8.94 -2.66
N ALA A 105 0.47 -7.98 -3.46
CA ALA A 105 1.32 -7.40 -4.49
C ALA A 105 2.54 -6.66 -3.91
N ALA A 106 2.36 -5.88 -2.83
CA ALA A 106 3.48 -5.25 -2.12
C ALA A 106 4.44 -6.28 -1.52
N GLN A 107 3.92 -7.37 -0.96
CA GLN A 107 4.74 -8.48 -0.45
C GLN A 107 5.57 -9.13 -1.56
N ASN A 108 4.98 -9.33 -2.74
CA ASN A 108 5.70 -9.81 -3.91
C ASN A 108 6.81 -8.85 -4.35
N VAL A 109 6.56 -7.54 -4.31
CA VAL A 109 7.59 -6.52 -4.58
C VAL A 109 8.73 -6.61 -3.55
N PHE A 110 8.43 -6.79 -2.27
CA PHE A 110 9.46 -6.96 -1.23
C PHE A 110 10.32 -8.19 -1.46
N GLN A 111 9.71 -9.34 -1.77
CA GLN A 111 10.43 -10.58 -2.04
C GLN A 111 11.33 -10.45 -3.28
N LYS A 112 10.78 -9.95 -4.38
CA LYS A 112 11.53 -9.78 -5.64
C LYS A 112 12.66 -8.76 -5.49
N ASN A 113 12.43 -7.64 -4.81
CA ASN A 113 13.49 -6.68 -4.54
C ASN A 113 14.55 -7.21 -3.57
N GLY A 114 14.20 -8.08 -2.62
CA GLY A 114 15.18 -8.72 -1.75
C GLY A 114 16.22 -9.49 -2.55
N VAL A 115 15.77 -10.29 -3.53
CA VAL A 115 16.65 -11.02 -4.44
C VAL A 115 17.48 -10.05 -5.29
N LEU A 116 16.83 -9.03 -5.88
CA LEU A 116 17.51 -8.06 -6.74
C LEU A 116 18.59 -7.27 -5.98
N ARG A 117 18.30 -6.78 -4.78
CA ARG A 117 19.26 -6.06 -3.93
C ARG A 117 20.46 -6.92 -3.55
N ASN A 118 20.24 -8.20 -3.25
CA ASN A 118 21.34 -9.12 -2.96
C ASN A 118 22.27 -9.24 -4.18
N LEU A 119 21.72 -9.36 -5.39
CA LEU A 119 22.51 -9.40 -6.62
C LEU A 119 23.26 -8.09 -6.87
N ILE A 120 22.61 -6.94 -6.65
CA ILE A 120 23.25 -5.62 -6.80
C ILE A 120 24.42 -5.49 -5.82
N VAL A 121 24.18 -5.70 -4.53
CA VAL A 121 25.19 -5.55 -3.47
C VAL A 121 26.37 -6.50 -3.65
N GLN A 122 26.13 -7.75 -4.07
CA GLN A 122 27.22 -8.69 -4.41
C GLN A 122 28.14 -8.20 -5.53
N ASN A 123 27.62 -7.35 -6.43
CA ASN A 123 28.39 -6.76 -7.52
C ASN A 123 28.97 -5.38 -7.16
N MET A 124 28.53 -4.75 -6.07
CA MET A 124 29.17 -3.55 -5.54
C MET A 124 30.43 -3.97 -4.78
N ARG A 125 31.57 -3.33 -5.05
CA ARG A 125 32.79 -3.55 -4.26
C ARG A 125 32.51 -3.11 -2.83
N THR A 126 32.54 -4.06 -1.88
CA THR A 126 32.50 -3.96 -0.40
C THR A 126 31.65 -2.85 0.26
N ASP A 127 30.92 -3.19 1.32
CA ASP A 127 29.93 -2.34 2.01
C ASP A 127 30.40 -0.92 2.44
N SER A 128 31.70 -0.63 2.52
CA SER A 128 32.22 0.72 2.73
C SER A 128 32.28 1.55 1.45
N GLN A 129 32.57 0.93 0.29
CA GLN A 129 32.74 1.65 -0.97
C GLN A 129 31.42 2.08 -1.59
N SER A 130 30.30 1.36 -1.37
CA SER A 130 28.96 1.78 -1.82
C SER A 130 28.47 3.06 -1.12
N ALA A 131 28.68 3.16 0.19
CA ALA A 131 28.39 4.36 0.97
C ALA A 131 29.35 5.52 0.62
N ILE A 132 30.63 5.21 0.36
CA ILE A 132 31.64 6.20 -0.04
C ILE A 132 31.39 6.72 -1.46
N SER A 133 31.04 5.88 -2.42
CA SER A 133 30.70 6.31 -3.79
C SER A 133 29.39 7.09 -3.88
N GLU A 134 28.43 6.82 -2.98
CA GLU A 134 27.23 7.65 -2.84
C GLU A 134 27.61 9.05 -2.31
N LEU A 135 28.55 9.12 -1.37
CA LEU A 135 29.08 10.39 -0.85
C LEU A 135 29.97 11.15 -1.85
N PHE A 136 30.77 10.44 -2.66
CA PHE A 136 31.85 11.02 -3.47
C PHE A 136 31.72 10.75 -4.97
N LEU A 137 30.51 10.54 -5.51
CA LEU A 137 30.32 10.17 -6.93
C LEU A 137 31.07 11.09 -7.91
N GLU A 138 31.10 12.41 -7.65
CA GLU A 138 31.81 13.39 -8.51
C GLU A 138 33.34 13.35 -8.35
N ASP A 139 33.84 12.91 -7.20
CA ASP A 139 35.28 12.86 -6.87
C ASP A 139 35.86 11.45 -6.81
N TYR A 140 35.04 10.42 -7.04
CA TYR A 140 35.41 9.01 -6.90
C TYR A 140 36.63 8.67 -7.75
N ARG A 141 36.65 9.16 -9.01
CA ARG A 141 37.80 8.99 -9.92
C ARG A 141 39.09 9.66 -9.43
N LYS A 142 38.99 10.74 -8.64
CA LYS A 142 40.16 11.46 -8.09
C LYS A 142 40.66 10.83 -6.80
N ILE A 143 39.77 10.27 -5.98
CA ILE A 143 40.11 9.70 -4.67
C ILE A 143 40.60 8.25 -4.82
N PHE A 144 39.98 7.46 -5.70
CA PHE A 144 40.24 6.03 -5.87
C PHE A 144 40.96 5.71 -7.19
N VAL A 145 41.96 6.52 -7.55
CA VAL A 145 42.73 6.42 -8.81
C VAL A 145 43.29 5.02 -9.07
N ARG A 146 43.65 4.29 -8.00
CA ARG A 146 44.25 2.95 -8.09
C ARG A 146 43.25 1.80 -8.27
N ASP A 147 41.95 2.06 -8.11
CA ASP A 147 40.91 1.03 -8.24
C ASP A 147 40.33 0.93 -9.66
N ILE A 148 40.79 1.81 -10.57
CA ILE A 148 40.32 1.96 -11.97
C ILE A 148 41.28 1.28 -12.98
N GLN A 149 42.25 0.49 -12.52
CA GLN A 149 43.13 -0.29 -13.42
C GLN A 149 42.44 -1.55 -13.96
#